data_AF-A0A1C6KU46-F1
#
_entry.id   AF-A0A1C6KU46-F1
#
_cell.length_a   1.000
_cell.length_b   1.000
_cell.length_c   1.000
_cell.angle_alpha   90.00
_cell.angle_beta   90.00
_cell.angle_gamma   90.00
#
_symmetry.space_group_name_H-M   'P 1'
#
loop_
_entity.id
_entity.type
_entity.pdbx_description
1 polymer ?
#
loop_
_entity_poly.entity_id
_entity_poly.type
_entity_poly.pdbx_seq_one_letter_code
_entity_poly.pdbx_strand_id
1 'polypeptide(L)'
;MEKKIKKNIIIILLLINLTATGGIAIYLLTGGEAQTHGETAFDDVETKEKYTLYIGTNDKETYSQLISTDKARSIVNKICTRYVEGYTSSKATGGWVDETGTLTQENTLVYSFYDVTEDQIKAVMDEVLTALNQNSILLEMTESQSTYYYGDKE
;
A
#
# COMPACT_ATOMS: atom_id res chain seq x y z
N MET A 1 -58.99 12.61 5.57
CA MET A 1 -57.93 13.31 4.80
C MET A 1 -56.64 12.48 4.63
N GLU A 2 -56.67 11.14 4.79
CA GLU A 2 -55.44 10.33 4.84
C GLU A 2 -55.20 9.45 3.59
N LYS A 3 -56.25 9.07 2.84
CA LYS A 3 -56.14 8.12 1.73
C LYS A 3 -55.55 8.75 0.45
N LYS A 4 -55.80 10.05 0.24
CA LYS A 4 -55.32 10.82 -0.92
C LYS A 4 -53.82 11.13 -0.80
N ILE A 5 -53.34 11.40 0.42
CA ILE A 5 -51.93 11.69 0.72
C ILE A 5 -51.07 10.42 0.53
N LYS A 6 -51.53 9.26 1.02
CA LYS A 6 -50.83 7.98 0.82
C LYS A 6 -50.71 7.57 -0.65
N LYS A 7 -51.75 7.81 -1.46
CA LYS A 7 -51.73 7.55 -2.91
C LYS A 7 -50.74 8.45 -3.65
N ASN A 8 -50.64 9.73 -3.25
CA ASN A 8 -49.71 10.67 -3.86
C ASN A 8 -48.24 10.35 -3.51
N ILE A 9 -47.97 9.88 -2.29
CA ILE A 9 -46.63 9.43 -1.88
C ILE A 9 -46.18 8.19 -2.66
N ILE A 10 -47.07 7.22 -2.87
CA ILE A 10 -46.75 6.00 -3.65
C ILE A 10 -46.45 6.33 -5.13
N ILE A 11 -47.18 7.27 -5.73
CA ILE A 11 -46.95 7.70 -7.12
C ILE A 11 -45.61 8.45 -7.25
N ILE A 12 -45.24 9.27 -6.26
CA ILE A 12 -43.94 9.96 -6.25
C ILE A 12 -42.78 8.97 -6.13
N LEU A 13 -42.90 7.92 -5.31
CA LEU A 13 -41.87 6.88 -5.17
C LEU A 13 -41.70 6.00 -6.43
N LEU A 14 -42.78 5.79 -7.20
CA LEU A 14 -42.73 5.08 -8.48
C LEU A 14 -42.06 5.89 -9.59
N LEU A 15 -42.19 7.23 -9.59
CA LEU A 15 -41.57 8.11 -10.58
C LEU A 15 -40.05 8.28 -10.37
N ILE A 16 -39.58 8.22 -9.12
CA ILE A 16 -38.14 8.31 -8.79
C ILE A 16 -37.36 7.06 -9.29
N ASN A 17 -37.99 5.89 -9.34
CA ASN A 17 -37.34 4.67 -9.85
C ASN A 17 -37.21 4.63 -11.39
N LEU A 18 -38.02 5.40 -12.13
CA LEU A 18 -38.02 5.38 -13.59
C LEU A 18 -36.91 6.25 -14.21
N THR A 19 -36.38 7.24 -13.47
CA THR A 19 -35.27 8.09 -13.93
C THR A 19 -33.89 7.50 -13.63
N ALA A 20 -33.79 6.53 -12.71
CA ALA A 20 -32.54 5.85 -12.37
C ALA A 20 -32.06 4.86 -13.45
N THR A 21 -32.98 4.28 -14.24
CA THR A 21 -32.63 3.34 -15.30
C THR A 21 -32.42 4.00 -16.67
N GLY A 22 -33.02 5.17 -16.91
CA GLY A 22 -32.85 5.94 -18.15
C GLY A 22 -31.50 6.65 -18.27
N GLY A 23 -30.95 7.14 -17.16
CA GLY A 23 -29.66 7.86 -17.17
C GLY A 23 -28.45 6.97 -17.48
N ILE A 24 -28.50 5.70 -17.05
CA ILE A 24 -27.40 4.74 -17.25
C ILE A 24 -27.29 4.31 -18.72
N ALA A 25 -28.42 4.18 -19.43
CA ALA A 25 -28.42 3.78 -20.84
C ALA A 25 -27.90 4.89 -21.77
N ILE A 26 -28.13 6.17 -21.45
CA ILE A 26 -27.60 7.29 -22.25
C ILE A 26 -26.08 7.42 -22.08
N TYR A 27 -25.56 7.27 -20.86
CA TYR A 27 -24.11 7.33 -20.59
C TYR A 27 -23.31 6.23 -21.32
N LEU A 28 -23.91 5.04 -21.51
CA LEU A 28 -23.30 3.95 -22.26
C LEU A 28 -23.35 4.14 -23.78
N LEU A 29 -24.29 4.93 -24.31
CA LEU A 29 -24.49 5.11 -25.76
C LEU A 29 -23.83 6.36 -26.34
N THR A 30 -23.56 7.39 -25.53
CA THR A 30 -22.90 8.61 -26.03
C THR A 30 -21.38 8.55 -26.03
N GLY A 31 -20.77 7.43 -25.60
CA GLY A 31 -19.32 7.30 -25.50
C GLY A 31 -18.78 8.32 -24.52
N GLY A 32 -18.65 7.96 -23.25
CA GLY A 32 -17.97 8.82 -22.29
C GLY A 32 -16.61 9.20 -22.86
N GLU A 33 -16.48 10.45 -23.31
CA GLU A 33 -15.18 11.04 -23.59
C GLU A 33 -14.39 10.91 -22.29
N ALA A 34 -13.33 10.10 -22.35
CA ALA A 34 -12.40 9.94 -21.27
C ALA A 34 -12.01 11.35 -20.81
N GLN A 35 -12.20 11.60 -19.51
CA GLN A 35 -11.90 12.88 -18.92
C GLN A 35 -10.49 13.30 -19.32
N THR A 36 -10.43 14.49 -19.93
CA THR A 36 -9.23 15.27 -20.17
C THR A 36 -8.28 15.15 -18.98
N HIS A 37 -7.07 14.63 -19.23
CA HIS A 37 -5.92 14.78 -18.36
C HIS A 37 -5.88 16.24 -17.89
N GLY A 38 -6.08 16.49 -16.60
CA GLY A 38 -5.67 17.77 -16.04
C GLY A 38 -4.15 17.87 -16.19
N GLU A 39 -3.66 19.00 -16.68
CA GLU A 39 -2.24 19.34 -16.60
C GLU A 39 -1.79 19.14 -15.15
N THR A 40 -0.97 18.12 -14.91
CA THR A 40 -0.32 17.94 -13.62
C THR A 40 0.72 19.04 -13.50
N ALA A 41 0.80 19.72 -12.36
CA ALA A 41 1.85 20.71 -12.08
C ALA A 41 3.28 20.10 -11.98
N PHE A 42 3.40 18.82 -12.32
CA PHE A 42 4.63 18.04 -12.34
C PHE A 42 4.71 17.37 -13.70
N ASP A 43 5.72 17.73 -14.48
CA ASP A 43 5.83 17.34 -15.89
C ASP A 43 6.25 15.86 -16.09
N ASP A 44 6.76 15.20 -15.04
CA ASP A 44 7.36 13.85 -15.10
C ASP A 44 6.77 12.89 -14.06
N VAL A 45 5.45 12.78 -13.98
CA VAL A 45 4.80 11.80 -13.09
C VAL A 45 4.82 10.42 -13.76
N GLU A 46 5.53 9.48 -13.16
CA GLU A 46 5.62 8.10 -13.64
C GLU A 46 4.86 7.15 -12.70
N THR A 47 4.11 6.22 -13.26
CA THR A 47 3.57 5.07 -12.52
C THR A 47 4.66 4.02 -12.39
N LYS A 48 5.08 3.73 -11.15
CA LYS A 48 6.10 2.72 -10.84
C LYS A 48 5.63 1.83 -9.70
N GLU A 49 6.25 0.67 -9.57
CA GLU A 49 6.06 -0.18 -8.41
C GLU A 49 6.78 0.39 -7.18
N LYS A 50 6.05 0.46 -6.07
CA LYS A 50 6.57 0.68 -4.73
C LYS A 50 6.60 -0.66 -4.01
N TYR A 51 7.72 -0.94 -3.35
CA TYR A 51 7.87 -2.11 -2.48
C TYR A 51 7.90 -1.66 -1.01
N THR A 52 7.12 -2.32 -0.16
CA THR A 52 7.19 -2.15 1.30
C THR A 52 7.53 -3.48 1.95
N LEU A 53 8.62 -3.52 2.71
CA LEU A 53 9.01 -4.68 3.52
C LEU A 53 8.61 -4.46 4.98
N TYR A 54 7.95 -5.46 5.56
CA TYR A 54 7.65 -5.52 7.00
C TYR A 54 8.47 -6.66 7.60
N ILE A 55 9.46 -6.29 8.42
CA ILE A 55 10.51 -7.19 8.91
C ILE A 55 10.36 -7.36 10.42
N GLY A 56 10.08 -8.58 10.87
CA GLY A 56 10.09 -8.97 12.27
C GLY A 56 11.47 -8.85 12.93
N THR A 57 11.51 -8.82 14.26
CA THR A 57 12.77 -8.75 15.02
C THR A 57 12.93 -9.88 16.04
N ASN A 58 11.91 -10.71 16.21
CA ASN A 58 11.97 -11.92 17.01
C ASN A 58 12.70 -13.02 16.25
N ASP A 59 13.66 -13.65 16.91
CA ASP A 59 14.37 -14.79 16.35
C ASP A 59 13.40 -15.96 16.10
N LYS A 60 13.52 -16.63 14.95
CA LYS A 60 12.56 -17.66 14.52
C LYS A 60 12.54 -18.92 15.38
N GLU A 61 13.62 -19.21 16.12
CA GLU A 61 13.73 -20.42 16.95
C GLU A 61 13.21 -20.16 18.37
N THR A 62 13.52 -18.98 18.91
CA THR A 62 13.19 -18.60 20.30
C THR A 62 11.92 -17.77 20.43
N TYR A 63 11.35 -17.30 19.31
CA TYR A 63 10.21 -16.38 19.25
C TYR A 63 10.39 -15.13 20.11
N SER A 64 11.65 -14.75 20.37
CA SER A 64 12.04 -13.69 21.29
C SER A 64 13.00 -12.73 20.61
N GLN A 65 12.91 -11.46 20.98
CA GLN A 65 13.81 -10.45 20.45
C GLN A 65 15.21 -10.58 21.08
N LEU A 66 16.16 -11.15 20.34
CA LEU A 66 17.54 -11.36 20.81
C LEU A 66 18.44 -10.12 20.67
N ILE A 67 18.10 -9.22 19.75
CA ILE A 67 18.82 -7.97 19.51
C ILE A 67 17.87 -6.78 19.57
N SER A 68 18.34 -5.63 20.04
CA SER A 68 17.51 -4.43 20.09
C SER A 68 17.02 -4.00 18.70
N THR A 69 15.86 -3.36 18.64
CA THR A 69 15.25 -2.89 17.39
C THR A 69 16.18 -1.92 16.65
N ASP A 70 16.96 -1.11 17.37
CA ASP A 70 17.97 -0.24 16.75
C ASP A 70 19.18 -0.99 16.19
N LYS A 71 19.58 -2.09 16.84
CA LYS A 71 20.63 -2.95 16.31
C LYS A 71 20.16 -3.65 15.03
N ALA A 72 18.95 -4.22 15.04
CA ALA A 72 18.33 -4.81 13.86
C ALA A 72 18.24 -3.80 12.71
N ARG A 73 17.73 -2.58 12.99
CA ARG A 73 17.67 -1.49 11.99
C ARG A 73 19.03 -1.12 11.42
N SER A 74 20.07 -1.06 12.25
CA SER A 74 21.43 -0.80 11.77
C SER A 74 21.95 -1.89 10.83
N ILE A 75 21.60 -3.16 11.09
CA ILE A 75 21.93 -4.29 10.20
C ILE A 75 21.19 -4.15 8.87
N VAL A 76 19.87 -3.96 8.91
CA VAL A 76 19.05 -3.83 7.69
C VAL A 76 19.49 -2.61 6.87
N ASN A 77 19.77 -1.47 7.50
CA ASN A 77 20.28 -0.29 6.80
C ASN A 77 21.57 -0.58 6.02
N LYS A 78 22.50 -1.35 6.61
CA LYS A 78 23.76 -1.74 5.94
C LYS A 78 23.51 -2.69 4.78
N ILE A 79 22.54 -3.59 4.91
CA ILE A 79 22.11 -4.48 3.83
C ILE A 79 21.56 -3.66 2.67
N CYS A 80 20.59 -2.78 2.93
CA CYS A 80 19.99 -1.92 1.90
C CYS A 80 21.04 -1.12 1.13
N THR A 81 22.03 -0.51 1.80
CA THR A 81 23.08 0.29 1.14
C THR A 81 23.98 -0.50 0.18
N ARG A 82 23.91 -1.83 0.16
CA ARG A 82 24.65 -2.66 -0.81
C ARG A 82 23.90 -2.86 -2.13
N TYR A 83 22.57 -2.74 -2.11
CA TYR A 83 21.72 -3.16 -3.23
C TYR A 83 20.88 -2.05 -3.83
N VAL A 84 20.53 -1.02 -3.04
CA VAL A 84 19.64 0.07 -3.47
C VAL A 84 20.25 1.43 -3.16
N GLU A 85 19.85 2.44 -3.95
CA GLU A 85 20.33 3.81 -3.79
C GLU A 85 19.55 4.59 -2.72
N GLY A 86 18.30 4.21 -2.46
CA GLY A 86 17.44 4.90 -1.52
C GLY A 86 16.41 3.99 -0.87
N TYR A 87 16.06 4.32 0.37
CA TYR A 87 14.95 3.72 1.10
C TYR A 87 14.50 4.66 2.21
N THR A 88 13.24 4.51 2.63
CA THR A 88 12.73 5.15 3.85
C THR A 88 12.40 4.07 4.87
N SER A 89 12.75 4.28 6.15
CA SER A 89 12.52 3.29 7.21
C SER A 89 11.74 3.87 8.39
N SER A 90 10.85 3.09 8.99
CA SER A 90 10.18 3.40 10.26
C SER A 90 10.13 2.18 11.19
N LYS A 91 9.80 2.42 12.47
CA LYS A 91 9.54 1.37 13.45
C LYS A 91 8.04 1.23 13.65
N ALA A 92 7.57 -0.01 13.75
CA ALA A 92 6.18 -0.36 14.00
C ALA A 92 6.10 -1.49 15.04
N THR A 93 4.87 -1.83 15.42
CA THR A 93 4.55 -3.06 16.15
C THR A 93 3.69 -3.93 15.25
N GLY A 94 4.18 -5.12 14.96
CA GLY A 94 3.47 -6.14 14.18
C GLY A 94 2.80 -7.14 15.10
N GLY A 95 1.79 -7.82 14.57
CA GLY A 95 1.22 -8.98 15.23
C GLY A 95 0.70 -9.98 14.21
N TRP A 96 0.91 -11.27 14.47
CA TRP A 96 0.33 -12.35 13.69
C TRP A 96 -0.23 -13.42 14.62
N VAL A 97 -1.22 -14.14 14.13
CA VAL A 97 -1.78 -15.30 14.80
C VAL A 97 -1.21 -16.53 14.13
N ASP A 98 -0.58 -17.40 14.90
CA ASP A 98 -0.06 -18.67 14.38
C ASP A 98 -1.17 -19.71 14.19
N GLU A 99 -0.80 -20.87 13.66
CA GLU A 99 -1.71 -22.01 13.43
C GLU A 99 -2.36 -22.57 14.71
N THR A 100 -1.81 -22.27 15.89
CA THR A 100 -2.37 -22.65 17.19
C THR A 100 -3.39 -21.63 17.72
N GLY A 101 -3.56 -20.50 17.02
CA GLY A 101 -4.41 -19.38 17.47
C GLY A 101 -3.69 -18.44 18.44
N THR A 102 -2.38 -18.58 18.63
CA THR A 102 -1.62 -17.73 19.56
C THR A 102 -1.23 -16.44 18.86
N LEU A 103 -1.63 -15.30 19.43
CA LEU A 103 -1.21 -13.98 18.97
C LEU A 103 0.23 -13.72 19.42
N THR A 104 1.13 -13.59 18.46
CA THR A 104 2.49 -13.08 18.69
C THR A 104 2.52 -11.61 18.31
N GLN A 105 3.02 -10.76 19.21
CA GLN A 105 3.29 -9.34 18.94
C GLN A 105 4.79 -9.09 19.04
N GLU A 106 5.33 -8.31 18.11
CA GLU A 106 6.75 -8.00 18.08
C GLU A 106 7.03 -6.60 17.54
N ASN A 107 8.27 -6.14 17.75
CA ASN A 107 8.76 -4.96 17.04
C ASN A 107 8.99 -5.31 15.57
N THR A 108 8.56 -4.42 14.68
CA THR A 108 8.66 -4.58 13.24
C THR A 108 9.37 -3.38 12.64
N LEU A 109 10.26 -3.63 11.69
CA LEU A 109 10.87 -2.59 10.87
C LEU A 109 10.11 -2.50 9.54
N VAL A 110 9.76 -1.29 9.13
CA VAL A 110 9.07 -1.04 7.85
C VAL A 110 10.02 -0.30 6.94
N TYR A 111 10.28 -0.84 5.75
CA TYR A 111 11.12 -0.21 4.73
C TYR A 111 10.33 -0.03 3.45
N SER A 112 10.28 1.20 2.94
CA SER A 112 9.68 1.54 1.65
C SER A 112 10.75 1.89 0.64
N PHE A 113 10.60 1.34 -0.56
CA PHE A 113 11.52 1.50 -1.67
C PHE A 113 10.78 2.02 -2.90
N TYR A 114 11.41 2.95 -3.59
CA TYR A 114 10.97 3.55 -4.84
C TYR A 114 12.12 3.46 -5.84
N ASP A 115 11.81 3.31 -7.13
CA ASP A 115 12.79 3.27 -8.22
C ASP A 115 13.86 2.16 -8.03
N VAL A 116 13.38 0.95 -7.73
CA VAL A 116 14.20 -0.25 -7.52
C VAL A 116 13.64 -1.41 -8.34
N THR A 117 14.48 -2.38 -8.66
CA THR A 117 14.07 -3.61 -9.36
C THR A 117 13.68 -4.72 -8.39
N GLU A 118 12.87 -5.67 -8.87
CA GLU A 118 12.54 -6.89 -8.12
C GLU A 118 13.78 -7.65 -7.65
N ASP A 119 14.81 -7.76 -8.50
CA ASP A 119 16.07 -8.44 -8.17
C ASP A 119 16.81 -7.76 -7.00
N GLN A 120 16.81 -6.43 -6.95
CA GLN A 120 17.40 -5.68 -5.84
C GLN A 120 16.62 -5.93 -4.54
N ILE A 121 15.29 -5.90 -4.59
CA ILE A 121 14.44 -6.17 -3.42
C ILE A 121 14.61 -7.61 -2.93
N LYS A 122 14.68 -8.58 -3.85
CA LYS A 122 14.94 -9.97 -3.52
C LYS A 122 16.29 -10.14 -2.83
N ALA A 123 17.35 -9.52 -3.33
CA ALA A 123 18.68 -9.58 -2.72
C ALA A 123 18.70 -8.99 -1.30
N VAL A 124 17.98 -7.88 -1.08
CA VAL A 124 17.79 -7.32 0.27
C VAL A 124 17.08 -8.31 1.18
N MET A 125 15.96 -8.89 0.76
CA MET A 125 15.19 -9.84 1.57
C MET A 125 16.00 -11.09 1.94
N ASP A 126 16.69 -11.70 0.97
CA ASP A 126 17.50 -12.91 1.19
C ASP A 126 18.58 -12.68 2.26
N GLU A 127 19.27 -11.53 2.21
CA GLU A 127 20.31 -11.20 3.18
C GLU A 127 19.73 -10.79 4.54
N VAL A 128 18.60 -10.08 4.58
CA VAL A 128 17.91 -9.74 5.83
C VAL A 128 17.44 -10.99 6.57
N LEU A 129 16.81 -11.94 5.88
CA LEU A 129 16.35 -13.21 6.46
C LEU A 129 17.50 -13.93 7.15
N THR A 130 18.66 -13.99 6.49
CA THR A 130 19.86 -14.62 7.03
C THR A 130 20.42 -13.83 8.22
N ALA A 131 20.58 -12.52 8.08
CA ALA A 131 21.23 -11.67 9.08
C ALA A 131 20.44 -11.52 10.39
N LEU A 132 19.11 -11.59 10.31
CA LEU A 132 18.20 -11.45 11.46
C LEU A 132 17.60 -12.78 11.93
N ASN A 133 18.02 -13.91 11.33
CA ASN A 133 17.46 -15.25 11.57
C ASN A 133 15.92 -15.27 11.57
N GLN A 134 15.33 -14.70 10.54
CA GLN A 134 13.88 -14.60 10.37
C GLN A 134 13.33 -15.78 9.54
N ASN A 135 12.07 -16.12 9.75
CA ASN A 135 11.38 -17.13 8.92
C ASN A 135 10.86 -16.53 7.61
N SER A 136 10.37 -15.29 7.66
CA SER A 136 9.78 -14.61 6.52
C SER A 136 9.87 -13.09 6.67
N ILE A 137 9.64 -12.39 5.56
CA ILE A 137 9.42 -10.94 5.49
C ILE A 137 8.11 -10.78 4.72
N LEU A 138 7.19 -9.95 5.22
CA LEU A 138 6.01 -9.59 4.44
C LEU A 138 6.41 -8.53 3.42
N LEU A 139 6.20 -8.82 2.14
CA LEU A 139 6.37 -7.91 1.02
C LEU A 139 5.00 -7.42 0.54
N GLU A 140 4.83 -6.11 0.52
CA GLU A 140 3.72 -5.42 -0.13
C GLU A 140 4.23 -4.76 -1.42
N MET A 141 3.48 -4.95 -2.51
CA MET A 141 3.74 -4.35 -3.82
C MET A 141 2.55 -3.46 -4.18
N THR A 142 2.81 -2.24 -4.60
CA THR A 142 1.75 -1.29 -4.96
C THR A 142 2.19 -0.43 -6.12
N GLU A 143 1.35 -0.32 -7.15
CA GLU A 143 1.53 0.69 -8.20
C GLU A 143 1.29 2.07 -7.62
N SER A 144 2.26 2.98 -7.80
CA SER A 144 2.22 4.32 -7.26
C SER A 144 2.71 5.32 -8.30
N GLN A 145 1.97 6.43 -8.45
CA GLN A 145 2.43 7.58 -9.22
C GLN A 145 3.40 8.39 -8.37
N SER A 146 4.61 8.61 -8.88
CA SER A 146 5.64 9.37 -8.17
C SER A 146 6.52 10.16 -9.13
N THR A 147 7.08 11.25 -8.61
CA THR A 147 8.07 12.08 -9.31
C THR A 147 8.99 12.71 -8.28
N TYR A 148 10.23 12.99 -8.67
CA TYR A 148 11.18 13.72 -7.84
C TYR A 148 11.12 15.20 -8.19
N TYR A 149 10.86 16.04 -7.19
CA TYR A 149 10.88 17.50 -7.34
C TYR A 149 12.25 18.05 -6.97
N TYR A 150 12.87 18.81 -7.90
CA TYR A 150 14.23 19.34 -7.75
C TYR A 150 14.28 20.86 -7.51
N GLY A 151 13.13 21.53 -7.39
CA GLY A 151 13.07 22.99 -7.36
C GLY A 151 13.19 23.63 -8.73
N ASP A 152 12.90 24.94 -8.81
CA ASP A 152 13.15 25.72 -10.02
C ASP A 152 14.66 25.76 -10.27
N LYS A 153 15.10 25.34 -11.45
CA LYS A 153 16.51 25.48 -11.86
C LYS A 153 16.78 26.96 -12.13
N GLU A 154 17.63 27.60 -11.33
CA GLU A 154 18.21 28.92 -11.63
C GLU A 154 19.10 28.88 -12.88
#